data_AF-H1KEG3-F1
#
_entry.id   AF-H1KEG3-F1
#
_cell.length_a   1.000
_cell.length_b   1.000
_cell.length_c   1.000
_cell.angle_alpha   90.00
_cell.angle_beta   90.00
_cell.angle_gamma   90.00
#
_symmetry.space_group_name_H-M   'P 1'
#
loop_
_entity.id
_entity.type
_entity.pdbx_description
1 polymer ?
#
loop_
_entity_poly.entity_id
_entity_poly.type
_entity_poly.pdbx_seq_one_letter_code
_entity_poly.pdbx_strand_id
1 'polypeptide(L)'
;MTPRQDERDSPAPRTTYSPPQPEGLAPALLRNIRTLRERRSAAEREASLQDRVAEAITRFTGSMAFVALHVVLFGFWILVNTGLLPVLPKWDASFVILGTAASVEAIFLSTFVLISQNRMAAAADKRADLDLHISLLAEHEVTKLVAMVSAITERMGIETVADPEVGELSQDVAPDAVLDEIERNDRA
;
A
#
# COMPACT_ATOMS: atom_id res chain seq x y z
N MET A 1 52.75 36.41 10.78
CA MET A 1 52.53 34.99 10.49
C MET A 1 51.06 34.72 10.80
N THR A 2 50.18 34.88 9.82
CA THR A 2 48.72 34.91 10.00
C THR A 2 48.14 33.66 9.33
N PRO A 3 47.33 32.82 10.01
CA PRO A 3 46.80 31.61 9.41
C PRO A 3 45.67 31.94 8.42
N ARG A 4 45.68 31.29 7.25
CA ARG A 4 44.59 31.33 6.26
C ARG A 4 43.31 30.71 6.85
N GLN A 5 42.28 31.53 7.04
CA GLN A 5 40.89 31.09 7.19
C GLN A 5 40.23 31.23 5.82
N ASP A 6 40.23 30.18 4.99
CA ASP A 6 39.44 30.17 3.76
C ASP A 6 39.11 28.76 3.23
N GLU A 7 38.89 27.79 4.14
CA GLU A 7 38.66 26.39 3.76
C GLU A 7 37.43 25.75 4.44
N ARG A 8 36.40 26.55 4.77
CA ARG A 8 35.14 26.02 5.34
C ARG A 8 33.89 26.49 4.63
N ASP A 9 33.83 26.32 3.31
CA ASP A 9 32.54 26.43 2.59
C ASP A 9 32.54 25.64 1.27
N SER A 10 32.99 24.38 1.31
CA SER A 10 32.71 23.43 0.23
C SER A 10 31.32 22.81 0.45
N PRO A 11 30.29 23.15 -0.33
CA PRO A 11 28.99 22.51 -0.20
C PRO A 11 29.09 21.02 -0.51
N ALA A 12 28.59 20.17 0.40
CA ALA A 12 28.54 18.73 0.22
C ALA A 12 27.90 18.34 -1.12
N PRO A 13 28.44 17.34 -1.86
CA PRO A 13 27.86 16.91 -3.11
C PRO A 13 26.45 16.35 -2.88
N ARG A 14 25.43 17.05 -3.39
CA ARG A 14 24.03 16.61 -3.34
C ARG A 14 23.87 15.39 -4.25
N THR A 15 23.85 14.18 -3.70
CA THR A 15 23.68 12.92 -4.45
C THR A 15 22.21 12.61 -4.73
N THR A 16 21.46 13.55 -5.33
CA THR A 16 20.14 13.24 -5.88
C THR A 16 20.30 13.01 -7.38
N TYR A 17 20.48 11.74 -7.78
CA TYR A 17 20.47 11.35 -9.19
C TYR A 17 19.12 11.70 -9.82
N SER A 18 19.13 12.32 -10.99
CA SER A 18 17.91 12.52 -11.77
C SER A 18 17.37 11.17 -12.25
N PRO A 19 16.04 10.93 -12.23
CA PRO A 19 15.47 9.70 -12.72
C PRO A 19 15.90 9.47 -14.19
N PRO A 20 16.34 8.25 -14.55
CA PRO A 20 16.85 7.97 -15.89
C PRO A 20 15.80 8.26 -16.95
N GLN A 21 16.21 8.88 -18.07
CA GLN A 21 15.32 9.19 -19.18
C GLN A 21 14.77 7.89 -19.82
N PRO A 22 13.49 7.85 -20.25
CA PRO A 22 12.79 6.63 -20.65
C PRO A 22 13.36 5.93 -21.90
N GLU A 23 14.23 6.58 -22.68
CA GLU A 23 14.87 5.97 -23.85
C GLU A 23 15.97 4.94 -23.52
N GLY A 24 16.38 4.83 -22.25
CA GLY A 24 17.41 3.90 -21.79
C GLY A 24 16.90 2.65 -21.06
N LEU A 25 15.59 2.37 -21.08
CA LEU A 25 15.04 1.19 -20.40
C LEU A 25 15.56 -0.08 -21.08
N ALA A 26 16.39 -0.86 -20.37
CA ALA A 26 16.91 -2.13 -20.86
C ALA A 26 15.78 -3.00 -21.44
N PRO A 27 15.98 -3.67 -22.59
CA PRO A 27 14.94 -4.45 -23.25
C PRO A 27 14.31 -5.54 -22.37
N ALA A 28 15.01 -5.97 -21.31
CA ALA A 28 14.49 -6.85 -20.26
C ALA A 28 13.39 -6.18 -19.40
N LEU A 29 13.56 -4.92 -19.02
CA LEU A 29 12.58 -4.18 -18.21
C LEU A 29 11.30 -3.90 -18.99
N LEU A 30 11.40 -3.49 -20.27
CA LEU A 30 10.23 -3.33 -21.15
C LEU A 30 9.48 -4.65 -21.36
N ARG A 31 10.19 -5.77 -21.45
CA ARG A 31 9.60 -7.12 -21.53
C ARG A 31 8.87 -7.48 -20.25
N ASN A 32 9.49 -7.26 -19.09
CA ASN A 32 8.88 -7.51 -17.78
C ASN A 32 7.60 -6.67 -17.58
N ILE A 33 7.64 -5.39 -17.94
CA ILE A 33 6.47 -4.50 -17.87
C ILE A 33 5.34 -5.02 -18.77
N ARG A 34 5.64 -5.48 -19.99
CA ARG A 34 4.63 -6.09 -20.88
C ARG A 34 4.04 -7.37 -20.28
N THR A 35 4.86 -8.28 -19.78
CA THR A 35 4.40 -9.54 -19.17
C THR A 35 3.53 -9.29 -17.94
N LEU A 36 3.90 -8.32 -17.08
CA LEU A 36 3.07 -7.93 -15.93
C LEU A 36 1.73 -7.35 -16.38
N ARG A 37 1.73 -6.50 -17.40
CA ARG A 37 0.50 -5.90 -17.95
C ARG A 37 -0.40 -6.96 -18.59
N GLU A 38 0.17 -7.90 -19.33
CA GLU A 38 -0.56 -9.02 -19.93
C GLU A 38 -1.19 -9.91 -18.85
N ARG A 39 -0.43 -10.30 -17.82
CA ARG A 39 -0.96 -11.06 -16.68
C ARG A 39 -2.07 -10.32 -15.94
N ARG A 40 -1.90 -9.01 -15.71
CA ARG A 40 -2.95 -8.19 -15.08
C ARG A 40 -4.20 -8.13 -15.93
N SER A 41 -4.05 -7.95 -17.24
CA SER A 41 -5.19 -7.92 -18.17
C SER A 41 -5.89 -9.27 -18.30
N ALA A 42 -5.16 -10.38 -18.21
CA ALA A 42 -5.74 -11.73 -18.20
C ALA A 42 -6.55 -11.95 -16.92
N ALA A 43 -6.00 -11.59 -15.75
CA ALA A 43 -6.71 -11.65 -14.48
C ALA A 43 -7.95 -10.74 -14.45
N GLU A 44 -7.89 -9.54 -15.04
CA GLU A 44 -9.06 -8.65 -15.18
C GLU A 44 -10.13 -9.20 -16.13
N ARG A 45 -9.74 -9.97 -17.15
CA ARG A 45 -10.68 -10.63 -18.09
C ARG A 45 -11.34 -11.87 -17.49
N GLU A 46 -10.67 -12.54 -16.58
CA GLU A 46 -11.19 -13.69 -15.83
C GLU A 46 -12.02 -13.28 -14.61
N ALA A 47 -12.03 -12.00 -14.24
CA ALA A 47 -12.82 -11.49 -13.13
C ALA A 47 -14.31 -11.78 -13.34
N SER A 48 -14.94 -12.41 -12.33
CA SER A 48 -16.37 -12.74 -12.36
C SER A 48 -17.20 -11.45 -12.52
N LEU A 49 -18.41 -11.58 -13.09
CA LEU A 49 -19.38 -10.47 -13.11
C LEU A 49 -19.62 -9.91 -11.70
N GLN A 50 -19.55 -10.76 -10.69
CA GLN A 50 -19.66 -10.39 -9.27
C GLN A 50 -18.50 -9.50 -8.83
N ASP A 51 -17.27 -9.82 -9.22
CA ASP A 51 -16.07 -9.03 -8.88
C ASP A 51 -16.13 -7.64 -9.52
N ARG A 52 -16.58 -7.56 -10.78
CA ARG A 52 -16.73 -6.28 -11.49
C ARG A 52 -17.78 -5.37 -10.82
N VAL A 53 -18.89 -5.95 -10.37
CA VAL A 53 -19.93 -5.22 -9.63
C VAL A 53 -19.41 -4.78 -8.26
N ALA A 54 -18.71 -5.66 -7.54
CA ALA A 54 -18.12 -5.34 -6.24
C ALA A 54 -17.09 -4.21 -6.35
N GLU A 55 -16.23 -4.21 -7.38
CA GLU A 55 -15.24 -3.17 -7.66
C GLU A 55 -15.92 -1.82 -7.98
N ALA A 56 -16.99 -1.83 -8.79
CA ALA A 56 -17.74 -0.63 -9.12
C ALA A 56 -18.42 -0.02 -7.89
N ILE A 57 -19.05 -0.85 -7.05
CA ILE A 57 -19.70 -0.41 -5.81
C ILE A 57 -18.66 0.12 -4.83
N THR A 58 -17.54 -0.59 -4.65
CA THR A 58 -16.42 -0.16 -3.78
C THR A 58 -15.97 1.25 -4.14
N ARG A 59 -15.71 1.49 -5.43
CA ARG A 59 -15.26 2.80 -5.92
C ARG A 59 -16.33 3.88 -5.79
N PHE A 60 -17.61 3.52 -5.93
CA PHE A 60 -18.72 4.45 -5.83
C PHE A 60 -18.97 4.87 -4.38
N THR A 61 -19.13 3.92 -3.46
CA THR A 61 -19.42 4.17 -2.04
C THR A 61 -18.25 4.90 -1.34
N GLY A 62 -17.01 4.70 -1.78
CA GLY A 62 -15.84 5.41 -1.26
C GLY A 62 -15.61 6.82 -1.83
N SER A 63 -16.48 7.33 -2.71
CA SER A 63 -16.27 8.61 -3.41
C SER A 63 -16.97 9.79 -2.73
N MET A 64 -16.35 10.98 -2.77
CA MET A 64 -17.00 12.22 -2.35
C MET A 64 -18.23 12.58 -3.19
N ALA A 65 -18.29 12.12 -4.45
CA ALA A 65 -19.45 12.33 -5.30
C ALA A 65 -20.70 11.61 -4.76
N PHE A 66 -20.52 10.44 -4.13
CA PHE A 66 -21.60 9.70 -3.50
C PHE A 66 -22.20 10.47 -2.31
N VAL A 67 -21.34 11.03 -1.46
CA VAL A 67 -21.75 11.87 -0.33
C VAL A 67 -22.50 13.10 -0.81
N ALA A 68 -21.97 13.82 -1.81
CA ALA A 68 -22.62 14.99 -2.38
C ALA A 68 -24.00 14.67 -2.97
N LEU A 69 -24.12 13.54 -3.67
CA LEU A 69 -25.41 13.06 -4.20
C LEU A 69 -26.44 12.87 -3.08
N HIS A 70 -26.07 12.23 -1.97
CA HIS A 70 -26.98 12.00 -0.83
C HIS A 70 -27.38 13.30 -0.14
N VAL A 71 -26.42 14.22 0.05
CA VAL A 71 -26.70 15.54 0.63
C VAL A 71 -27.69 16.32 -0.24
N VAL A 72 -27.51 16.31 -1.56
CA VAL A 72 -28.42 16.98 -2.49
C VAL A 72 -29.78 16.28 -2.52
N LEU A 73 -29.82 14.95 -2.55
CA LEU A 73 -31.06 14.17 -2.61
C LEU A 73 -31.88 14.34 -1.33
N PHE A 74 -31.30 14.11 -0.16
CA PHE A 74 -32.00 14.28 1.12
C PHE A 74 -32.30 15.75 1.40
N GLY A 75 -31.39 16.67 1.07
CA GLY A 75 -31.61 18.10 1.18
C GLY A 75 -32.81 18.54 0.33
N PHE A 76 -32.87 18.13 -0.94
CA PHE A 76 -34.01 18.40 -1.82
C PHE A 76 -35.31 17.82 -1.26
N TRP A 77 -35.29 16.58 -0.77
CA TRP A 77 -36.47 15.95 -0.16
C TRP A 77 -36.99 16.72 1.06
N ILE A 78 -36.07 17.18 1.93
CA ILE A 78 -36.40 17.99 3.10
C ILE A 78 -36.96 19.34 2.68
N LEU A 79 -36.35 20.02 1.70
CA LEU A 79 -36.80 21.32 1.21
C LEU A 79 -38.22 21.27 0.62
N VAL A 80 -38.53 20.21 -0.12
CA VAL A 80 -39.89 19.98 -0.67
C VAL A 80 -40.89 19.72 0.45
N ASN A 81 -40.59 18.82 1.39
CA ASN A 81 -41.55 18.43 2.44
C ASN A 81 -41.70 19.44 3.59
N THR A 82 -40.72 20.33 3.79
CA THR A 82 -40.86 21.50 4.69
C THR A 82 -41.74 22.59 4.10
N GLY A 83 -41.96 22.58 2.78
CA GLY A 83 -42.75 23.58 2.07
C GLY A 83 -41.99 24.86 1.74
N LEU A 84 -40.65 24.84 1.83
CA LEU A 84 -39.79 25.93 1.37
C LEU A 84 -39.79 26.06 -0.16
N LEU A 85 -40.03 24.96 -0.88
CA LEU A 85 -40.32 24.97 -2.31
C LEU A 85 -41.84 24.89 -2.55
N PRO A 86 -42.49 25.95 -3.08
CA PRO A 86 -43.91 25.94 -3.41
C PRO A 86 -44.25 25.16 -4.70
N VAL A 87 -43.29 24.40 -5.23
CA VAL A 87 -43.39 23.73 -6.54
C VAL A 87 -44.09 22.37 -6.44
N LEU A 88 -44.03 21.71 -5.27
CA LEU A 88 -44.68 20.41 -5.05
C LEU A 88 -45.43 20.37 -3.71
N PRO A 89 -46.57 19.64 -3.63
CA PRO A 89 -47.26 19.39 -2.38
C PRO A 89 -46.44 18.49 -1.44
N LYS A 90 -46.61 18.69 -0.12
CA LYS A 90 -45.98 17.87 0.91
C LYS A 90 -46.56 16.45 0.86
N TRP A 91 -45.72 15.46 0.61
CA TRP A 91 -46.14 14.07 0.40
C TRP A 91 -45.54 13.10 1.43
N ASP A 92 -44.45 13.49 2.11
CA ASP A 92 -43.82 12.79 3.22
C ASP A 92 -43.64 13.74 4.42
N ALA A 93 -44.77 14.24 4.94
CA ALA A 93 -44.78 15.26 6.00
C ALA A 93 -44.14 14.81 7.33
N SER A 94 -44.15 13.50 7.60
CA SER A 94 -43.57 12.90 8.81
C SER A 94 -42.15 12.37 8.60
N PHE A 95 -41.60 12.46 7.38
CA PHE A 95 -40.30 11.91 6.98
C PHE A 95 -40.13 10.40 7.20
N VAL A 96 -41.23 9.66 7.37
CA VAL A 96 -41.20 8.21 7.64
C VAL A 96 -40.75 7.46 6.40
N ILE A 97 -41.16 7.91 5.20
CA ILE A 97 -40.77 7.26 3.94
C ILE A 97 -39.27 7.45 3.71
N LEU A 98 -38.77 8.70 3.86
CA LEU A 98 -37.35 8.99 3.78
C LEU A 98 -36.53 8.16 4.78
N GLY A 99 -36.95 8.15 6.05
CA GLY A 99 -36.23 7.42 7.10
C GLY A 99 -36.19 5.92 6.85
N THR A 100 -37.30 5.34 6.41
CA THR A 100 -37.39 3.90 6.10
C THR A 100 -36.51 3.55 4.89
N ALA A 101 -36.59 4.33 3.81
CA ALA A 101 -35.78 4.12 2.61
C ALA A 101 -34.27 4.26 2.91
N ALA A 102 -33.88 5.31 3.64
CA ALA A 102 -32.49 5.53 4.04
C ALA A 102 -31.96 4.41 4.95
N SER A 103 -32.79 3.85 5.84
CA SER A 103 -32.40 2.75 6.72
C SER A 103 -32.13 1.46 5.94
N VAL A 104 -33.00 1.14 4.97
CA VAL A 104 -32.79 -0.02 4.09
C VAL A 104 -31.52 0.17 3.25
N GLU A 105 -31.35 1.36 2.66
CA GLU A 105 -30.15 1.71 1.89
C GLU A 105 -28.87 1.58 2.73
N ALA A 106 -28.88 2.05 3.98
CA ALA A 106 -27.73 1.96 4.88
C ALA A 106 -27.29 0.52 5.16
N ILE A 107 -28.23 -0.43 5.29
CA ILE A 107 -27.90 -1.87 5.47
C ILE A 107 -27.16 -2.42 4.25
N PHE A 108 -27.65 -2.12 3.04
CA PHE A 108 -27.00 -2.53 1.79
C PHE A 108 -25.60 -1.90 1.66
N LEU A 109 -25.47 -0.59 1.90
CA LEU A 109 -24.19 0.11 1.86
C LEU A 109 -23.20 -0.47 2.86
N SER A 110 -23.62 -0.72 4.10
CA SER A 110 -22.77 -1.31 5.14
C SER A 110 -22.26 -2.69 4.72
N THR A 111 -23.13 -3.51 4.15
CA THR A 111 -22.75 -4.84 3.65
C THR A 111 -21.75 -4.74 2.50
N PHE A 112 -21.96 -3.82 1.56
CA PHE A 112 -21.01 -3.60 0.47
C PHE A 112 -19.66 -3.06 0.96
N VAL A 113 -19.67 -2.16 1.94
CA VAL A 113 -18.46 -1.67 2.60
C VAL A 113 -17.72 -2.83 3.28
N LEU A 114 -18.42 -3.70 4.02
CA LEU A 114 -17.82 -4.85 4.68
C LEU A 114 -17.21 -5.84 3.67
N ILE A 115 -17.92 -6.14 2.58
CA ILE A 115 -17.39 -6.99 1.49
C ILE A 115 -16.13 -6.37 0.88
N SER A 116 -16.15 -5.06 0.64
CA SER A 116 -14.99 -4.33 0.14
C SER A 116 -13.81 -4.38 1.13
N GLN A 117 -14.08 -4.17 2.42
CA GLN A 117 -13.07 -4.22 3.48
C GLN A 117 -12.45 -5.61 3.58
N ASN A 118 -13.25 -6.67 3.59
CA ASN A 118 -12.75 -8.05 3.60
C ASN A 118 -11.86 -8.36 2.39
N ARG A 119 -12.21 -7.85 1.20
CA ARG A 119 -11.40 -8.02 -0.01
C ARG A 119 -10.08 -7.26 0.08
N MET A 120 -10.09 -6.04 0.60
CA MET A 120 -8.88 -5.25 0.81
C MET A 120 -7.97 -5.89 1.86
N ALA A 121 -8.54 -6.42 2.95
CA ALA A 121 -7.80 -7.13 3.99
C ALA A 121 -7.11 -8.38 3.42
N ALA A 122 -7.85 -9.25 2.71
CA ALA A 122 -7.25 -10.43 2.09
C ALA A 122 -6.14 -10.09 1.07
N ALA A 123 -6.28 -8.98 0.34
CA ALA A 123 -5.24 -8.51 -0.57
C ALA A 123 -4.02 -7.92 0.17
N ALA A 124 -4.23 -7.29 1.32
CA ALA A 124 -3.17 -6.77 2.17
C ALA A 124 -2.38 -7.91 2.84
N ASP A 125 -3.08 -8.91 3.39
CA ASP A 125 -2.46 -10.10 4.00
C ASP A 125 -1.56 -10.83 3.00
N LYS A 126 -2.05 -11.06 1.78
CA LYS A 126 -1.26 -11.68 0.71
C LYS A 126 0.00 -10.88 0.35
N ARG A 127 -0.05 -9.54 0.45
CA ARG A 127 1.14 -8.69 0.21
C ARG A 127 2.12 -8.81 1.36
N ALA A 128 1.63 -8.80 2.60
CA ALA A 128 2.46 -8.99 3.78
C ALA A 128 3.23 -10.32 3.74
N ASP A 129 2.55 -11.42 3.38
CA ASP A 129 3.20 -12.73 3.21
C ASP A 129 4.30 -12.72 2.14
N LEU A 130 4.06 -12.05 1.00
CA LEU A 130 5.04 -11.92 -0.07
C LEU A 130 6.24 -11.06 0.36
N ASP A 131 5.99 -9.95 1.04
CA ASP A 131 7.02 -9.04 1.52
C ASP A 131 7.89 -9.73 2.59
N LEU A 132 7.29 -10.54 3.47
CA LEU A 132 8.03 -11.39 4.41
C LEU A 132 8.94 -12.37 3.68
N HIS A 133 8.42 -13.12 2.70
CA HIS A 133 9.23 -14.07 1.92
C HIS A 133 10.37 -13.39 1.16
N ILE A 134 10.13 -12.21 0.57
CA ILE A 134 11.18 -11.45 -0.12
C ILE A 134 12.25 -11.02 0.89
N SER A 135 11.85 -10.57 2.07
CA SER A 135 12.78 -10.13 3.13
C SER A 135 13.65 -11.29 3.60
N LEU A 136 13.06 -12.47 3.88
CA LEU A 136 13.80 -13.67 4.27
C LEU A 136 14.76 -14.17 3.17
N LEU A 137 14.33 -14.12 1.91
CA LEU A 137 15.20 -14.48 0.79
C LEU A 137 16.36 -13.48 0.65
N ALA A 138 16.08 -12.18 0.78
CA ALA A 138 17.10 -11.14 0.72
C ALA A 138 18.11 -11.27 1.87
N GLU A 139 17.65 -11.56 3.08
CA GLU A 139 18.50 -11.83 4.23
C GLU A 139 19.45 -13.01 3.95
N HIS A 140 18.91 -14.14 3.47
CA HIS A 140 19.73 -15.31 3.08
C HIS A 140 20.76 -15.00 1.98
N GLU A 141 20.37 -14.22 0.98
CA GLU A 141 21.27 -13.79 -0.10
C GLU A 141 22.37 -12.86 0.42
N VAL A 142 22.04 -11.93 1.32
CA VAL A 142 23.00 -11.03 1.97
C VAL A 142 23.98 -11.83 2.83
N THR A 143 23.51 -12.76 3.66
CA THR A 143 24.39 -13.62 4.47
C THR A 143 25.36 -14.43 3.60
N LYS A 144 24.89 -14.97 2.48
CA LYS A 144 25.75 -15.65 1.50
C LYS A 144 26.77 -14.71 0.86
N LEU A 145 26.37 -13.48 0.52
CA LEU A 145 27.29 -12.48 -0.03
C LEU A 145 28.37 -12.12 1.00
N VAL A 146 27.99 -11.90 2.26
CA VAL A 146 28.93 -11.67 3.37
C VAL A 146 29.88 -12.85 3.49
N ALA A 147 29.39 -14.09 3.55
CA ALA A 147 30.23 -15.29 3.65
C ALA A 147 31.22 -15.42 2.49
N MET A 148 30.78 -15.15 1.25
CA MET A 148 31.67 -15.19 0.07
C MET A 148 32.71 -14.07 0.10
N VAL A 149 32.33 -12.85 0.53
CA VAL A 149 33.26 -11.72 0.64
C VAL A 149 34.29 -11.98 1.74
N SER A 150 33.88 -12.50 2.90
CA SER A 150 34.78 -12.88 3.99
C SER A 150 35.78 -13.96 3.56
N ALA A 151 35.35 -14.96 2.80
CA ALA A 151 36.25 -15.98 2.24
C ALA A 151 37.29 -15.37 1.26
N ILE A 152 36.92 -14.31 0.53
CA ILE A 152 37.84 -13.60 -0.37
C ILE A 152 38.83 -12.75 0.42
N THR A 153 38.39 -11.99 1.42
CA THR A 153 39.26 -11.13 2.24
C THR A 153 40.29 -11.96 3.02
N GLU A 154 39.86 -13.08 3.60
CA GLU A 154 40.74 -14.04 4.29
C GLU A 154 41.81 -14.59 3.35
N ARG A 155 41.43 -15.00 2.12
CA ARG A 155 42.39 -15.51 1.13
C ARG A 155 43.37 -14.44 0.63
N MET A 156 42.97 -13.17 0.63
CA MET A 156 43.82 -12.05 0.23
C MET A 156 44.64 -11.43 1.38
N GLY A 157 44.38 -11.84 2.64
CA GLY A 157 45.06 -11.30 3.82
C GLY A 157 44.74 -9.82 4.07
N ILE A 158 43.53 -9.38 3.73
CA ILE A 158 43.07 -7.99 3.92
C ILE A 158 42.21 -7.94 5.17
N GLU A 159 42.68 -7.21 6.19
CA GLU A 159 41.85 -6.87 7.36
C GLU A 159 40.83 -5.80 6.96
N THR A 160 39.55 -6.04 7.24
CA THR A 160 38.48 -5.07 6.97
C THR A 160 37.92 -4.49 8.25
N VAL A 161 37.47 -3.23 8.18
CA VAL A 161 36.85 -2.53 9.33
C VAL A 161 35.58 -3.24 9.82
N ALA A 162 34.96 -4.07 8.97
CA ALA A 162 33.75 -4.83 9.28
C ALA A 162 34.03 -6.19 9.96
N ASP A 163 35.28 -6.65 10.07
CA ASP A 163 35.62 -7.97 10.63
C ASP A 163 35.04 -8.24 12.04
N PRO A 164 34.90 -7.25 12.96
CA PRO A 164 34.22 -7.46 14.24
C PRO A 164 32.71 -7.72 14.12
N GLU A 165 32.05 -7.09 13.15
CA GLU A 165 30.59 -7.16 12.93
C GLU A 165 30.19 -8.35 12.04
N VAL A 166 31.09 -8.81 11.15
CA VAL A 166 30.86 -9.98 10.27
C VAL A 166 30.64 -11.27 11.06
N GLY A 167 31.30 -11.42 12.21
CA GLY A 167 31.09 -12.55 13.12
C GLY A 167 29.68 -12.57 13.75
N GLU A 168 29.08 -11.41 13.93
CA GLU A 168 27.73 -11.22 14.48
C GLU A 168 26.67 -11.38 13.37
N LEU A 169 26.92 -10.81 12.18
CA LEU A 169 26.06 -10.98 10.98
C LEU A 169 26.01 -12.42 10.43
N SER A 170 27.00 -13.25 10.73
CA SER A 170 27.02 -14.67 10.33
C SER A 170 26.25 -15.58 11.28
N GLN A 171 25.77 -15.06 12.42
CA GLN A 171 24.81 -15.80 13.23
C GLN A 171 23.44 -15.67 12.56
N ASP A 172 22.96 -16.76 11.97
CA ASP A 172 21.57 -16.88 11.49
C ASP A 172 20.64 -16.50 12.65
N VAL A 173 20.06 -15.29 12.60
CA VAL A 173 18.98 -14.93 13.48
C VAL A 173 17.76 -15.69 12.97
N ALA A 174 17.43 -16.80 13.63
CA ALA A 174 16.28 -17.61 13.24
C ALA A 174 15.01 -16.73 13.24
N PRO A 175 14.33 -16.53 12.10
CA PRO A 175 13.17 -15.65 12.00
C PRO A 175 12.06 -16.02 12.98
N ASP A 176 11.88 -17.33 13.21
CA ASP A 176 10.90 -17.86 14.17
C ASP A 176 11.19 -17.40 15.61
N ALA A 177 12.47 -17.29 16.00
CA ALA A 177 12.84 -16.81 17.33
C ALA A 177 12.55 -15.31 17.53
N VAL A 178 12.62 -14.51 16.46
CA VAL A 178 12.25 -13.09 16.49
C VAL A 178 10.73 -12.94 16.57
N LEU A 179 9.97 -13.75 15.82
CA LEU A 179 8.51 -13.76 15.88
C LEU A 179 8.00 -14.19 17.26
N ASP A 180 8.58 -15.23 17.86
CA ASP A 180 8.26 -15.68 19.21
C ASP A 180 8.55 -14.61 20.28
N GLU A 181 9.61 -13.82 20.10
CA GLU A 181 9.98 -12.75 21.03
C GLU A 181 9.06 -11.52 20.88
N ILE A 182 8.66 -11.17 19.66
CA ILE A 182 7.65 -10.11 19.40
C ILE A 182 6.30 -10.51 20.01
N GLU A 183 5.85 -11.76 19.81
CA GLU A 183 4.60 -12.26 20.42
C GLU A 183 4.64 -12.27 21.95
N ARG A 184 5.82 -12.50 22.56
CA ARG A 184 5.99 -12.41 24.01
C ARG A 184 5.88 -10.97 24.52
N ASN A 185 6.45 -10.02 23.80
CA ASN A 185 6.50 -8.62 24.23
C ASN A 185 5.16 -7.92 24.03
N ASP A 186 4.40 -8.26 22.99
CA ASP A 186 3.04 -7.72 22.76
C ASP A 186 2.00 -8.26 23.77
N ARG A 187 2.32 -9.33 24.50
CA ARG A 187 1.47 -9.92 25.56
C ARG A 187 1.83 -9.48 26.98
N ALA A 188 2.89 -8.68 27.17
CA ALA A 188 3.36 -8.20 28.48
C ALA A 188 2.83 -6.79 28.80
#